data_AF-A0A2K6ENA6-F1
#
_entry.id   AF-A0A2K6ENA6-F1
#
_cell.length_a   1.000
_cell.length_b   1.000
_cell.length_c   1.000
_cell.angle_alpha   90.00
_cell.angle_beta   90.00
_cell.angle_gamma   90.00
#
_symmetry.space_group_name_H-M   'P 1'
#
loop_
_entity.id
_entity.type
_entity.pdbx_description
1 polymer ?
#
loop_
_entity_poly.entity_id
_entity_poly.type
_entity_poly.pdbx_seq_one_letter_code
_entity_poly.pdbx_strand_id
1 'polypeptide(L)'
;MCVTYHNGTGYCKCPEGFLGEYCQHRDPCKKNRCQNGGTCVAQAMLGKATCRCAPGFTGEDCQYSTSHPCFVSHPCLNGGTCHMLSRDTYECTCQVGFTGKLCQWTDACLSHPCANGSTCTTVANQFSCRCLAGFTGQKCETDVNECDIPGHCQHGGTCLNLPGSYQCQCPQGFTGQHCDSVYVPCAPSPCVNGGTCRQTGDFTFECNCLPDTVRNKRNRALRKGQANLKWKRTQ
;
A
#
# COMPACT_ATOMS: atom_id res chain seq x y z
N MET A 1 40.74 24.48 35.64
CA MET A 1 42.12 24.91 35.96
C MET A 1 43.02 23.71 35.82
N CYS A 2 44.02 23.75 34.94
CA CYS A 2 44.96 22.64 34.77
C CYS A 2 46.18 22.85 35.68
N VAL A 3 46.51 21.81 36.44
CA VAL A 3 47.60 21.81 37.43
C VAL A 3 48.71 20.93 36.88
N THR A 4 49.92 21.49 36.81
CA THR A 4 51.12 20.82 36.29
C THR A 4 52.08 20.48 37.43
N TYR A 5 52.62 19.27 37.43
CA TYR A 5 53.63 18.78 38.37
C TYR A 5 55.05 18.99 37.82
N HIS A 6 56.05 18.99 38.71
CA HIS A 6 57.45 19.21 38.35
C HIS A 6 58.05 18.14 37.43
N ASN A 7 57.44 16.96 37.34
CA ASN A 7 57.82 15.87 36.43
C ASN A 7 57.22 16.03 35.01
N GLY A 8 56.54 17.14 34.72
CA GLY A 8 55.92 17.43 33.43
C GLY A 8 54.54 16.82 33.21
N THR A 9 53.99 16.04 34.15
CA THR A 9 52.60 15.57 34.07
C THR A 9 51.64 16.62 34.63
N GLY A 10 50.37 16.56 34.24
CA GLY A 10 49.37 17.49 34.75
C GLY A 10 47.96 16.94 34.65
N TYR A 11 47.03 17.50 35.41
CA TYR A 11 45.61 17.16 35.33
C TYR A 11 44.75 18.41 35.33
N CYS A 12 43.60 18.35 34.66
CA CYS A 12 42.64 19.45 34.66
C CYS A 12 41.55 19.25 35.72
N LYS A 13 41.43 20.21 36.64
CA LYS A 13 40.25 20.37 37.48
C LYS A 13 39.15 21.01 36.65
N CYS A 14 38.09 20.24 36.38
CA CYS A 14 37.02 20.70 35.52
C CYS A 14 36.03 21.64 36.23
N PRO A 15 35.52 22.68 35.54
CA PRO A 15 34.38 23.46 36.01
C PRO A 15 33.14 22.59 36.19
N GLU A 16 32.17 23.09 36.95
CA GLU A 16 30.93 22.35 37.20
C GLU A 16 30.21 22.00 35.89
N GLY A 17 29.84 20.72 35.73
CA GLY A 17 29.16 20.22 34.54
C GLY A 17 30.09 19.88 33.36
N PHE A 18 31.41 19.80 33.57
CA PHE A 18 32.37 19.33 32.58
C PHE A 18 33.21 18.16 33.10
N LEU A 19 33.55 17.23 32.22
CA LEU A 19 34.27 15.99 32.47
C LEU A 19 35.32 15.73 31.39
N GLY A 20 36.21 14.77 31.66
CA GLY A 20 37.28 14.34 30.77
C GLY A 20 38.65 14.87 31.21
N GLU A 21 39.70 14.30 30.65
CA GLU A 21 41.10 14.64 30.96
C GLU A 21 41.41 16.12 30.74
N TYR A 22 40.78 16.74 29.74
CA TYR A 22 40.93 18.14 29.37
C TYR A 22 39.63 18.95 29.56
N CYS A 23 38.66 18.41 30.32
CA CYS A 23 37.35 19.02 30.53
C CYS A 23 36.57 19.28 29.23
N GLN A 24 36.81 18.45 28.21
CA GLN A 24 36.24 18.59 26.88
C GLN A 24 34.80 18.08 26.76
N HIS A 25 34.34 17.25 27.71
CA HIS A 25 32.99 16.67 27.68
C HIS A 25 32.06 17.43 28.62
N ARG A 26 30.83 17.69 28.18
CA ARG A 26 29.76 18.11 29.11
C ARG A 26 29.33 16.91 29.94
N ASP A 27 29.04 17.13 31.22
CA ASP A 27 28.54 16.10 32.12
C ASP A 27 27.17 15.59 31.63
N PRO A 28 27.10 14.34 31.12
CA PRO A 28 25.86 13.79 30.59
C PRO A 28 24.79 13.53 31.66
N CYS A 29 25.16 13.55 32.95
CA CYS A 29 24.24 13.31 34.07
C CYS A 29 23.54 14.57 34.59
N LYS A 30 23.98 15.77 34.19
CA LYS A 30 23.37 17.04 34.65
C LYS A 30 21.93 17.27 34.16
N LYS A 31 21.43 16.52 33.16
CA LYS A 31 20.13 16.78 32.51
C LYS A 31 19.01 15.80 32.90
N ASN A 32 19.05 15.18 34.09
CA ASN A 32 18.05 14.17 34.52
C ASN A 32 17.79 13.12 33.42
N ARG A 33 18.87 12.54 32.90
CA ARG A 33 18.82 11.57 31.79
C ARG A 33 18.05 10.30 32.17
N CYS A 34 18.33 9.76 33.35
CA CYS A 34 17.72 8.53 33.84
C CYS A 34 16.33 8.83 34.41
N GLN A 35 15.31 8.22 33.83
CA GLN A 35 13.92 8.35 34.25
C GLN A 35 13.62 7.42 35.44
N ASN A 36 12.43 7.59 36.03
CA ASN A 36 11.86 6.68 37.03
C ASN A 36 12.79 6.37 38.23
N GLY A 37 13.50 7.39 38.72
CA GLY A 37 14.40 7.24 39.87
C GLY A 37 15.71 6.50 39.55
N GLY A 38 16.07 6.34 38.28
CA GLY A 38 17.36 5.79 37.88
C GLY A 38 18.53 6.67 38.30
N THR A 39 19.64 6.04 38.69
CA THR A 39 20.89 6.74 39.06
C THR A 39 21.81 6.84 37.84
N CYS A 40 22.18 8.05 37.46
CA CYS A 40 23.09 8.30 36.35
C CYS A 40 24.56 8.14 36.76
N VAL A 41 25.33 7.39 35.97
CA VAL A 41 26.77 7.18 36.16
C VAL A 41 27.52 7.70 34.94
N ALA A 42 28.28 8.79 35.11
CA ALA A 42 29.07 9.37 34.04
C ALA A 42 30.40 8.65 33.87
N GLN A 43 30.69 8.21 32.65
CA GLN A 43 32.02 7.76 32.23
C GLN A 43 32.83 8.98 31.80
N ALA A 44 33.50 9.62 32.77
CA ALA A 44 34.13 10.93 32.60
C ALA A 44 35.07 11.05 31.39
N MET A 45 35.84 10.00 31.07
CA MET A 45 36.80 10.00 29.96
C MET A 45 36.16 9.86 28.57
N LEU A 46 34.95 9.31 28.48
CA LEU A 46 34.24 9.10 27.22
C LEU A 46 33.15 10.15 26.97
N GLY A 47 32.80 10.94 27.99
CA GLY A 47 31.66 11.85 27.94
C GLY A 47 30.32 11.14 27.79
N LYS A 48 30.23 9.85 28.14
CA LYS A 48 29.01 9.04 28.08
C LYS A 48 28.43 8.81 29.47
N ALA A 49 27.15 8.49 29.54
CA ALA A 49 26.47 8.09 30.77
C ALA A 49 25.85 6.71 30.61
N THR A 50 25.76 5.98 31.71
CA THR A 50 24.90 4.80 31.84
C THR A 50 23.93 5.01 32.99
N CYS A 51 22.72 4.46 32.88
CA CYS A 51 21.72 4.53 33.93
C CYS A 51 21.65 3.23 34.72
N ARG A 52 21.67 3.32 36.05
CA ARG A 52 21.34 2.23 36.96
C ARG A 52 19.87 2.37 37.34
N CYS A 53 19.02 1.51 36.81
CA CYS A 53 17.57 1.62 37.00
C CYS A 53 17.12 1.22 38.39
N ALA A 54 16.09 1.90 38.89
CA ALA A 54 15.37 1.49 40.09
C ALA A 54 14.65 0.15 39.86
N PRO A 55 14.34 -0.62 40.93
CA PRO A 55 13.57 -1.85 40.79
C PRO A 55 12.26 -1.62 40.05
N GLY A 56 11.95 -2.49 39.09
CA GLY A 56 10.74 -2.35 38.27
C GLY A 56 10.93 -1.56 36.97
N PHE A 57 12.13 -1.05 36.68
CA PHE A 57 12.41 -0.29 35.46
C PHE A 57 13.59 -0.83 34.65
N THR A 58 13.55 -0.62 33.34
CA THR A 58 14.55 -1.08 32.37
C THR A 58 14.64 -0.10 31.18
N GLY A 59 15.56 -0.36 30.26
CA GLY A 59 15.90 0.52 29.14
C GLY A 59 17.14 1.37 29.40
N GLU A 60 17.71 1.95 28.35
CA GLU A 60 18.95 2.75 28.40
C GLU A 60 18.85 3.94 29.37
N ASP A 61 17.66 4.54 29.45
CA ASP A 61 17.35 5.68 30.29
C ASP A 61 16.34 5.32 31.39
N CYS A 62 16.16 4.03 31.70
CA CYS A 62 15.20 3.53 32.69
C CYS A 62 13.74 3.94 32.41
N GLN A 63 13.41 4.14 31.14
CA GLN A 63 12.13 4.67 30.69
C GLN A 63 11.00 3.65 30.70
N TYR A 64 11.30 2.35 30.70
CA TYR A 64 10.31 1.28 30.58
C TYR A 64 10.06 0.58 31.91
N SER A 65 8.80 0.27 32.20
CA SER A 65 8.44 -0.59 33.33
C SER A 65 8.71 -2.05 32.97
N THR A 66 9.31 -2.81 33.89
CA THR A 66 9.47 -4.27 33.74
C THR A 66 8.15 -5.02 33.87
N SER A 67 7.06 -4.34 34.26
CA SER A 67 5.70 -4.91 34.24
C SER A 67 5.07 -4.92 32.84
N HIS A 68 5.69 -4.27 31.85
CA HIS A 68 5.14 -4.18 30.49
C HIS A 68 5.05 -5.58 29.84
N PRO A 69 3.99 -5.88 29.07
CA PRO A 69 3.78 -7.19 28.44
C PRO A 69 5.00 -7.75 27.69
N CYS A 70 5.73 -6.91 26.93
CA CYS A 70 6.95 -7.34 26.21
C CYS A 70 8.02 -8.01 27.10
N PHE A 71 8.10 -7.69 28.40
CA PHE A 71 9.10 -8.25 29.31
C PHE A 71 8.55 -9.37 30.21
N VAL A 72 7.24 -9.37 30.47
CA VAL A 72 6.63 -10.37 31.34
C VAL A 72 6.15 -11.57 30.53
N SER A 73 5.29 -11.34 29.54
CA SER A 73 4.67 -12.42 28.77
C SER A 73 5.46 -12.83 27.53
N HIS A 74 6.38 -11.99 27.06
CA HIS A 74 7.13 -12.19 25.81
C HIS A 74 6.18 -12.60 24.65
N PRO A 75 5.21 -11.73 24.30
CA PRO A 75 4.02 -12.12 23.56
C PRO A 75 4.29 -12.46 22.09
N CYS A 76 5.39 -11.99 21.52
CA CYS A 76 5.75 -12.23 20.12
C CYS A 76 6.40 -13.60 19.96
N LEU A 77 5.75 -14.49 19.22
CA LEU A 77 6.20 -15.86 18.98
C LEU A 77 7.18 -15.94 17.80
N ASN A 78 7.76 -17.13 17.60
CA ASN A 78 8.59 -17.46 16.44
C ASN A 78 9.74 -16.45 16.17
N GLY A 79 10.37 -15.94 17.23
CA GLY A 79 11.46 -14.98 17.12
C GLY A 79 11.04 -13.57 16.72
N GLY A 80 9.74 -13.25 16.80
CA GLY A 80 9.23 -11.90 16.58
C GLY A 80 9.80 -10.89 17.58
N THR A 81 10.03 -9.66 17.12
CA THR A 81 10.51 -8.56 17.98
C THR A 81 9.33 -7.78 18.54
N CYS A 82 9.32 -7.55 19.86
CA CYS A 82 8.26 -6.81 20.55
C CYS A 82 8.60 -5.32 20.62
N HIS A 83 7.76 -4.49 19.99
CA HIS A 83 7.86 -3.05 20.05
C HIS A 83 6.83 -2.50 21.04
N MET A 84 7.31 -1.70 21.99
CA MET A 84 6.47 -1.05 22.99
C MET A 84 5.84 0.20 22.38
N LEU A 85 4.51 0.30 22.39
CA LEU A 85 3.78 1.46 21.89
C LEU A 85 3.32 2.38 23.04
N SER A 86 2.93 1.81 24.18
CA SER A 86 2.55 2.57 25.39
C SER A 86 2.84 1.77 26.67
N ARG A 87 2.17 2.07 27.79
CA ARG A 87 2.37 1.37 29.07
C ARG A 87 1.90 -0.09 29.05
N ASP A 88 0.88 -0.41 28.26
CA ASP A 88 0.27 -1.74 28.20
C ASP A 88 0.04 -2.23 26.75
N THR A 89 0.40 -1.43 25.74
CA THR A 89 0.22 -1.77 24.33
C THR A 89 1.54 -2.02 23.62
N TYR A 90 1.52 -2.99 22.72
CA TYR A 90 2.68 -3.44 21.97
C TYR A 90 2.29 -3.85 20.56
N GLU A 91 3.30 -3.95 19.72
CA GLU A 91 3.22 -4.48 18.36
C GLU A 91 4.37 -5.48 18.15
N CYS A 92 4.10 -6.57 17.45
CA CYS A 92 5.10 -7.56 17.11
C CYS A 92 5.51 -7.38 15.64
N THR A 93 6.80 -7.23 15.38
CA THR A 93 7.34 -7.40 14.02
C THR A 93 7.79 -8.84 13.85
N CYS A 94 7.18 -9.53 12.89
CA CYS A 94 7.43 -10.94 12.65
C CYS A 94 8.68 -11.18 11.81
N GLN A 95 9.34 -12.30 12.07
CA GLN A 95 10.40 -12.80 11.20
C GLN A 95 9.82 -13.24 9.85
N VAL A 96 10.68 -13.33 8.84
CA VAL A 96 10.30 -13.81 7.51
C VAL A 96 9.65 -15.20 7.62
N GLY A 97 8.50 -15.36 6.98
CA GLY A 97 7.72 -16.60 7.00
C GLY A 97 6.77 -16.77 8.18
N PHE A 98 6.62 -15.75 9.03
CA PHE A 98 5.60 -15.72 10.07
C PHE A 98 4.71 -14.48 9.96
N THR A 99 3.48 -14.61 10.44
CA THR A 99 2.44 -13.58 10.38
C THR A 99 1.45 -13.72 11.53
N GLY A 100 0.48 -12.82 11.59
CA GLY A 100 -0.46 -12.66 12.69
C GLY A 100 0.03 -11.68 13.76
N LYS A 101 -0.89 -11.23 14.62
CA LYS A 101 -0.63 -10.20 15.63
C LYS A 101 0.50 -10.55 16.60
N LEU A 102 0.68 -11.84 16.88
CA LEU A 102 1.69 -12.36 17.79
C LEU A 102 2.74 -13.18 17.04
N CYS A 103 2.82 -13.06 15.71
CA CYS A 103 3.70 -13.88 14.86
C CYS A 103 3.47 -15.38 15.04
N GLN A 104 2.24 -15.76 15.39
CA GLN A 104 1.88 -17.12 15.77
C GLN A 104 1.65 -18.04 14.57
N TRP A 105 1.46 -17.48 13.37
CA TRP A 105 1.14 -18.25 12.17
C TRP A 105 2.32 -18.33 11.22
N THR A 106 2.56 -19.51 10.67
CA THR A 106 3.43 -19.68 9.50
C THR A 106 2.75 -19.06 8.29
N ASP A 107 3.48 -18.26 7.54
CA ASP A 107 2.93 -17.55 6.38
C ASP A 107 2.67 -18.52 5.21
N ALA A 108 1.41 -18.94 5.09
CA ALA A 108 0.94 -19.82 4.03
C ALA A 108 0.98 -19.15 2.64
N CYS A 109 1.03 -17.81 2.59
CA CYS A 109 1.06 -17.05 1.34
C CYS A 109 2.43 -17.03 0.64
N LEU A 110 3.50 -17.48 1.29
CA LEU A 110 4.84 -17.56 0.69
C LEU A 110 4.90 -18.45 -0.57
N SER A 111 3.99 -19.42 -0.67
CA SER A 111 3.88 -20.29 -1.84
C SER A 111 3.09 -19.68 -3.01
N HIS A 112 2.61 -18.43 -2.85
CA HIS A 112 1.74 -17.73 -3.79
C HIS A 112 0.54 -18.58 -4.25
N PRO A 113 -0.31 -19.04 -3.32
CA PRO A 113 -1.38 -19.99 -3.64
C PRO A 113 -2.54 -19.38 -4.43
N CYS A 114 -2.69 -18.05 -4.45
CA CYS A 114 -3.80 -17.36 -5.10
C CYS A 114 -3.46 -17.00 -6.56
N ALA A 115 -4.33 -17.38 -7.49
CA ALA A 115 -4.22 -17.14 -8.91
C ALA A 115 -4.80 -15.77 -9.32
N ASN A 116 -4.61 -15.43 -10.61
CA ASN A 116 -5.23 -14.28 -11.28
C ASN A 116 -5.02 -12.93 -10.57
N GLY A 117 -3.86 -12.73 -9.93
CA GLY A 117 -3.52 -11.49 -9.24
C GLY A 117 -4.33 -11.23 -7.94
N SER A 118 -4.99 -12.26 -7.42
CA SER A 118 -5.83 -12.16 -6.22
C SER A 118 -5.00 -11.93 -4.94
N THR A 119 -5.63 -11.31 -3.94
CA THR A 119 -4.94 -11.01 -2.66
C THR A 119 -4.88 -12.25 -1.78
N CYS A 120 -3.68 -12.61 -1.31
CA CYS A 120 -3.49 -13.68 -0.34
C CYS A 120 -3.39 -13.13 1.09
N THR A 121 -4.05 -13.78 2.04
CA THR A 121 -3.87 -13.54 3.47
C THR A 121 -3.71 -14.86 4.21
N THR A 122 -2.92 -14.86 5.28
CA THR A 122 -2.77 -16.05 6.14
C THR A 122 -3.65 -15.90 7.37
N VAL A 123 -4.49 -16.90 7.64
CA VAL A 123 -5.36 -16.98 8.81
C VAL A 123 -5.21 -18.38 9.42
N ALA A 124 -4.84 -18.46 10.70
CA ALA A 124 -4.71 -19.75 11.41
C ALA A 124 -3.84 -20.80 10.69
N ASN A 125 -2.66 -20.39 10.19
CA ASN A 125 -1.75 -21.23 9.39
C ASN A 125 -2.28 -21.68 8.02
N GLN A 126 -3.41 -21.15 7.56
CA GLN A 126 -3.99 -21.44 6.25
C GLN A 126 -4.00 -20.20 5.38
N PHE A 127 -3.88 -20.39 4.07
CA PHE A 127 -4.08 -19.30 3.13
C PHE A 127 -5.57 -19.05 2.91
N SER A 128 -5.92 -17.79 2.70
CA SER A 128 -7.23 -17.35 2.27
C SER A 128 -7.05 -16.36 1.12
N CYS A 129 -7.63 -16.69 -0.03
CA CYS A 129 -7.57 -15.87 -1.23
C CYS A 129 -8.82 -15.00 -1.33
N ARG A 130 -8.63 -13.69 -1.48
CA ARG A 130 -9.69 -12.76 -1.85
C ARG A 130 -9.64 -12.56 -3.37
N CYS A 131 -10.57 -13.22 -4.05
CA CYS A 131 -10.65 -13.19 -5.51
C CYS A 131 -11.01 -11.81 -6.03
N LEU A 132 -10.42 -11.45 -7.17
CA LEU A 132 -10.89 -10.30 -7.96
C LEU A 132 -12.28 -10.62 -8.54
N ALA A 133 -13.02 -9.57 -8.92
CA ALA A 133 -14.29 -9.74 -9.64
C ALA A 133 -14.05 -10.54 -10.93
N GLY A 134 -14.98 -11.45 -11.26
CA GLY A 134 -14.86 -12.37 -12.40
C GLY A 134 -14.08 -13.65 -12.11
N PHE A 135 -13.57 -13.87 -10.89
CA PHE A 135 -12.90 -15.11 -10.50
C PHE A 135 -13.51 -15.74 -9.24
N THR A 136 -13.44 -17.07 -9.16
CA THR A 136 -13.94 -17.88 -8.06
C THR A 136 -13.03 -19.10 -7.80
N GLY A 137 -13.37 -19.91 -6.80
CA GLY A 137 -12.55 -21.03 -6.33
C GLY A 137 -11.71 -20.70 -5.10
N GLN A 138 -11.17 -21.71 -4.43
CA GLN A 138 -10.39 -21.53 -3.19
C GLN A 138 -9.10 -20.73 -3.45
N LYS A 139 -8.53 -20.89 -4.65
CA LYS A 139 -7.32 -20.21 -5.10
C LYS A 139 -7.62 -19.14 -6.14
N CYS A 140 -8.88 -18.79 -6.37
CA CYS A 140 -9.30 -17.84 -7.40
C CYS A 140 -8.87 -18.25 -8.81
N GLU A 141 -8.78 -19.56 -9.05
CA GLU A 141 -8.29 -20.19 -10.27
C GLU A 141 -9.36 -20.30 -11.36
N THR A 142 -10.63 -20.24 -10.96
CA THR A 142 -11.76 -20.47 -11.84
C THR A 142 -12.32 -19.15 -12.33
N ASP A 143 -12.40 -19.02 -13.64
CA ASP A 143 -13.10 -17.93 -14.31
C ASP A 143 -14.62 -18.03 -14.07
N VAL A 144 -15.26 -16.92 -13.71
CA VAL A 144 -16.72 -16.85 -13.60
C VAL A 144 -17.27 -16.65 -15.00
N ASN A 145 -18.12 -17.57 -15.45
CA ASN A 145 -18.80 -17.41 -16.72
C ASN A 145 -20.08 -16.59 -16.55
N GLU A 146 -20.03 -15.29 -16.82
CA GLU A 146 -21.22 -14.43 -16.69
C GLU A 146 -22.30 -14.76 -17.72
N CYS A 147 -21.95 -15.46 -18.81
CA CYS A 147 -22.90 -15.88 -19.83
C CYS A 147 -23.81 -17.04 -19.40
N ASP A 148 -23.52 -17.71 -18.29
CA ASP A 148 -24.41 -18.72 -17.71
C ASP A 148 -25.65 -18.09 -17.05
N ILE A 149 -25.64 -16.77 -16.85
CA ILE A 149 -26.79 -16.01 -16.34
C ILE A 149 -27.75 -15.71 -17.50
N PRO A 150 -28.99 -16.25 -17.49
CA PRO A 150 -29.95 -16.00 -18.56
C PRO A 150 -30.27 -14.50 -18.67
N GLY A 151 -30.26 -13.97 -19.90
CA GLY A 151 -30.59 -12.56 -20.15
C GLY A 151 -29.49 -11.57 -19.74
N HIS A 152 -28.27 -12.02 -19.43
CA HIS A 152 -27.15 -11.15 -19.08
C HIS A 152 -26.83 -10.11 -20.18
N CYS A 153 -26.99 -10.49 -21.44
CA CYS A 153 -27.03 -9.59 -22.59
C CYS A 153 -28.49 -9.40 -23.03
N GLN A 154 -28.98 -8.16 -22.97
CA GLN A 154 -30.35 -7.81 -23.29
C GLN A 154 -30.59 -7.71 -24.80
N HIS A 155 -31.87 -7.61 -25.18
CA HIS A 155 -32.35 -7.40 -26.56
C HIS A 155 -31.84 -8.39 -27.59
N GLY A 156 -31.47 -9.62 -27.19
CA GLY A 156 -30.94 -10.65 -28.09
C GLY A 156 -29.44 -10.52 -28.36
N GLY A 157 -28.70 -9.78 -27.52
CA GLY A 157 -27.24 -9.74 -27.58
C GLY A 157 -26.59 -11.11 -27.36
N THR A 158 -25.49 -11.37 -28.06
CA THR A 158 -24.71 -12.60 -27.91
C THR A 158 -23.66 -12.41 -26.82
N CYS A 159 -23.70 -13.22 -25.77
CA CYS A 159 -22.72 -13.15 -24.68
C CYS A 159 -21.45 -13.92 -25.05
N LEU A 160 -20.29 -13.31 -24.77
CA LEU A 160 -18.98 -13.95 -24.85
C LEU A 160 -18.28 -13.87 -23.51
N ASN A 161 -17.96 -15.03 -22.95
CA ASN A 161 -17.18 -15.12 -21.73
C ASN A 161 -15.70 -14.82 -21.99
N LEU A 162 -15.04 -14.09 -21.08
CA LEU A 162 -13.64 -13.72 -21.15
C LEU A 162 -12.96 -13.96 -19.79
N PRO A 163 -11.64 -14.18 -19.73
CA PRO A 163 -10.97 -14.32 -18.44
C PRO A 163 -11.15 -13.08 -17.54
N GLY A 164 -11.87 -13.26 -16.43
CA GLY A 164 -12.21 -12.24 -15.44
C GLY A 164 -13.29 -11.25 -15.86
N SER A 165 -13.98 -11.47 -16.99
CA SER A 165 -14.98 -10.54 -17.51
C SER A 165 -15.85 -11.16 -18.61
N TYR A 166 -16.68 -10.35 -19.26
CA TYR A 166 -17.47 -10.77 -20.41
C TYR A 166 -17.64 -9.63 -21.39
N GLN A 167 -18.13 -9.98 -22.57
CA GLN A 167 -18.51 -9.01 -23.59
C GLN A 167 -19.84 -9.39 -24.22
N CYS A 168 -20.80 -8.47 -24.20
CA CYS A 168 -22.02 -8.61 -24.99
C CYS A 168 -21.80 -8.04 -26.40
N GLN A 169 -22.06 -8.85 -27.43
CA GLN A 169 -22.18 -8.39 -28.80
C GLN A 169 -23.61 -7.92 -29.05
N CYS A 170 -23.78 -6.60 -29.10
CA CYS A 170 -25.10 -6.01 -29.22
C CYS A 170 -25.66 -6.09 -30.65
N PRO A 171 -26.97 -6.38 -30.80
CA PRO A 171 -27.63 -6.25 -32.09
C PRO A 171 -27.65 -4.79 -32.56
N GLN A 172 -27.90 -4.60 -33.84
CA GLN A 172 -28.00 -3.25 -34.41
C GLN A 172 -29.08 -2.44 -33.69
N GLY A 173 -28.73 -1.22 -33.27
CA GLY A 173 -29.65 -0.34 -32.53
C GLY A 173 -29.52 -0.42 -31.01
N PHE A 174 -28.66 -1.28 -30.47
CA PHE A 174 -28.39 -1.38 -29.04
C PHE A 174 -26.90 -1.19 -28.71
N THR A 175 -26.63 -0.73 -27.49
CA THR A 175 -25.30 -0.44 -26.94
C THR A 175 -25.29 -0.63 -25.42
N GLY A 176 -24.16 -0.39 -24.78
CA GLY A 176 -23.95 -0.65 -23.35
C GLY A 176 -23.29 -2.01 -23.10
N GLN A 177 -22.78 -2.20 -21.89
CA GLN A 177 -22.08 -3.45 -21.52
C GLN A 177 -23.01 -4.67 -21.60
N HIS A 178 -24.30 -4.46 -21.33
CA HIS A 178 -25.34 -5.48 -21.37
C HIS A 178 -26.31 -5.34 -22.55
N CYS A 179 -26.01 -4.49 -23.54
CA CYS A 179 -26.94 -4.18 -24.64
C CYS A 179 -28.31 -3.65 -24.19
N ASP A 180 -28.34 -2.98 -23.05
CA ASP A 180 -29.51 -2.45 -22.36
C ASP A 180 -29.87 -1.03 -22.84
N SER A 181 -28.93 -0.35 -23.49
CA SER A 181 -29.13 1.02 -23.99
C SER A 181 -29.49 1.03 -25.47
N VAL A 182 -30.41 1.89 -25.88
CA VAL A 182 -30.72 2.13 -27.30
C VAL A 182 -29.63 3.02 -27.91
N TYR A 183 -29.14 2.65 -29.08
CA TYR A 183 -28.15 3.45 -29.82
C TYR A 183 -28.78 4.70 -30.41
N VAL A 184 -28.21 5.87 -30.12
CA VAL A 184 -28.61 7.16 -30.68
C VAL A 184 -27.42 7.77 -31.47
N PRO A 185 -27.50 7.91 -32.80
CA PRO A 185 -26.35 8.22 -33.65
C PRO A 185 -25.58 9.51 -33.34
N CYS A 186 -26.19 10.47 -32.64
CA CYS A 186 -25.56 11.75 -32.27
C CYS A 186 -25.60 12.05 -30.76
N ALA A 187 -25.86 11.05 -29.91
CA ALA A 187 -25.91 11.23 -28.46
C ALA A 187 -25.23 10.05 -27.74
N PRO A 188 -23.99 10.23 -27.21
CA PRO A 188 -23.14 11.43 -27.35
C PRO A 188 -22.61 11.59 -28.79
N SER A 189 -22.16 12.81 -29.15
CA SER A 189 -21.64 13.07 -30.50
C SER A 189 -20.42 12.19 -30.81
N PRO A 190 -20.48 11.31 -31.83
CA PRO A 190 -19.32 10.51 -32.25
C PRO A 190 -18.28 11.33 -33.03
N CYS A 191 -18.59 12.59 -33.33
CA CYS A 191 -17.73 13.49 -34.08
C CYS A 191 -16.63 14.05 -33.19
N VAL A 192 -15.38 13.77 -33.56
CA VAL A 192 -14.19 14.28 -32.88
C VAL A 192 -13.86 15.71 -33.33
N ASN A 193 -12.96 16.39 -32.60
CA ASN A 193 -12.43 17.72 -32.93
C ASN A 193 -13.51 18.82 -33.08
N GLY A 194 -14.59 18.74 -32.30
CA GLY A 194 -15.68 19.73 -32.34
C GLY A 194 -16.54 19.67 -33.60
N GLY A 195 -16.49 18.57 -34.36
CA GLY A 195 -17.38 18.38 -35.51
C GLY A 195 -18.85 18.31 -35.10
N THR A 196 -19.73 18.85 -35.93
CA THR A 196 -21.19 18.80 -35.74
C THR A 196 -21.74 17.49 -36.27
N CYS A 197 -22.43 16.73 -35.42
CA CYS A 197 -23.08 15.48 -35.81
C CYS A 197 -24.44 15.74 -36.46
N ARG A 198 -24.71 15.02 -37.55
CA ARG A 198 -26.04 14.96 -38.19
C ARG A 198 -26.45 13.51 -38.35
N GLN A 199 -27.60 13.14 -37.78
CA GLN A 199 -28.21 11.83 -38.01
C GLN A 199 -28.71 11.74 -39.46
N THR A 200 -28.36 10.65 -40.15
CA THR A 200 -28.73 10.41 -41.55
C THR A 200 -29.68 9.22 -41.75
N GLY A 201 -29.96 8.47 -40.68
CA GLY A 201 -30.92 7.36 -40.64
C GLY A 201 -30.97 6.74 -39.24
N ASP A 202 -31.75 5.69 -39.03
CA ASP A 202 -32.03 5.09 -37.71
C ASP A 202 -30.75 4.77 -36.92
N PHE A 203 -29.72 4.29 -37.61
CA PHE A 203 -28.44 3.89 -37.00
C PHE A 203 -27.22 4.52 -37.69
N THR A 204 -27.40 5.58 -38.46
CA THR A 204 -26.33 6.20 -39.26
C THR A 204 -26.19 7.69 -38.96
N PHE A 205 -24.95 8.18 -39.04
CA PHE A 205 -24.64 9.59 -38.84
C PHE A 205 -23.56 10.06 -39.82
N GLU A 206 -23.46 11.38 -39.94
CA GLU A 206 -22.45 12.10 -40.68
C GLU A 206 -21.88 13.23 -39.83
N CYS A 207 -20.56 13.36 -39.82
CA CYS A 207 -19.85 14.42 -39.11
C CYS A 207 -19.45 15.55 -40.06
N ASN A 208 -19.86 16.77 -39.74
CA ASN A 208 -19.50 17.98 -40.47
C ASN A 208 -18.47 18.79 -39.68
N CYS A 209 -17.45 19.31 -40.37
CA CYS A 209 -16.44 20.19 -39.76
C CYS A 209 -17.00 21.61 -39.54
N LEU A 210 -16.53 22.29 -38.50
CA LEU A 210 -16.82 23.71 -38.28
C LEU A 210 -16.22 24.58 -39.40
N PRO A 211 -16.87 25.70 -39.78
CA PRO A 211 -16.43 26.58 -40.89
C PRO A 211 -15.02 27.17 -40.75
N ASP A 212 -14.40 27.15 -39.56
CA ASP A 212 -13.15 27.87 -39.30
C ASP A 212 -11.87 27.02 -39.34
N THR A 213 -11.96 25.71 -39.64
CA THR A 213 -10.77 24.86 -39.86
C THR A 213 -10.40 24.67 -41.33
N VAL A 214 -11.03 25.43 -42.24
CA VAL A 214 -10.77 25.35 -43.69
C VAL A 214 -9.46 26.05 -44.06
N ARG A 215 -8.33 25.50 -43.61
CA ARG A 215 -7.00 25.70 -44.21
C ARG A 215 -6.53 24.44 -44.97
N ASN A 216 -7.40 23.84 -45.78
CA ASN A 216 -7.06 23.22 -47.07
C ASN A 216 -8.27 22.47 -47.65
N LYS A 217 -8.79 22.94 -48.80
CA LYS A 217 -9.87 22.30 -49.57
C LYS A 217 -9.42 21.02 -50.30
N ARG A 218 -8.74 20.06 -49.64
CA ARG A 218 -8.33 18.79 -50.29
C ARG A 218 -8.48 17.49 -49.52
N ASN A 219 -8.99 17.44 -48.29
CA ASN A 219 -9.30 16.16 -47.64
C ASN A 219 -10.64 16.21 -46.90
N ARG A 220 -11.72 15.99 -47.66
CA ARG A 220 -13.07 15.81 -47.15
C ARG A 220 -13.20 14.41 -46.54
N ALA A 221 -12.63 14.19 -45.36
CA ALA A 221 -12.88 12.98 -44.59
C ALA A 221 -14.22 13.11 -43.85
N LEU A 222 -15.33 13.08 -44.61
CA LEU A 222 -16.65 12.79 -44.05
C LEU A 222 -16.59 11.37 -43.48
N ARG A 223 -16.37 11.23 -42.17
CA ARG A 223 -16.54 9.93 -41.51
C ARG A 223 -18.04 9.62 -41.48
N LYS A 224 -18.48 8.76 -42.41
CA LYS A 224 -19.76 8.09 -42.34
C LYS A 224 -19.60 6.86 -41.43
N GLY A 225 -20.42 6.78 -40.39
CA GLY A 225 -20.39 5.69 -39.43
C GLY A 225 -21.71 4.93 -39.41
N GLN A 226 -21.63 3.62 -39.24
CA GLN A 226 -22.73 2.73 -38.92
C GLN A 226 -22.48 2.10 -37.54
N ALA A 227 -23.55 1.76 -36.82
CA ALA A 227 -23.50 1.21 -35.47
C ALA A 227 -22.65 -0.07 -35.27
N ASN A 228 -22.10 -0.69 -36.34
CA ASN A 228 -21.45 -2.01 -36.31
C ASN A 228 -20.02 -2.07 -36.89
N LEU A 229 -19.19 -1.04 -36.71
CA LEU A 229 -17.77 -1.13 -37.10
C LEU A 229 -16.90 -1.71 -35.98
N LYS A 230 -16.82 -3.06 -36.03
CA LYS A 230 -15.80 -3.96 -35.49
C LYS A 230 -14.59 -3.29 -34.83
N TRP A 231 -14.41 -3.60 -33.55
CA TRP A 231 -13.17 -3.44 -32.80
C TRP A 231 -12.01 -4.14 -33.52
N LYS A 232 -11.10 -3.38 -34.12
CA LYS A 232 -9.77 -3.91 -34.44
C LYS A 232 -9.06 -4.19 -33.12
N ARG A 233 -8.68 -5.45 -32.88
CA ARG A 233 -7.63 -5.80 -31.91
C ARG A 233 -6.38 -5.01 -32.29
N THR A 234 -6.00 -4.03 -31.47
CA THR A 234 -4.61 -3.59 -31.41
C THR A 234 -3.81 -4.71 -30.75
N GLN A 235 -2.72 -5.09 -31.42
CA GLN A 235 -1.73 -6.08 -30.98
C GLN A 235 -1.09 -5.68 -29.65
#